data_AF-A0A2E0SQE5-F1
#
_entry.id   AF-A0A2E0SQE5-F1
#
_cell.length_a   1.000
_cell.length_b   1.000
_cell.length_c   1.000
_cell.angle_alpha   90.00
_cell.angle_beta   90.00
_cell.angle_gamma   90.00
#
_symmetry.space_group_name_H-M   'P 1'
#
loop_
_entity.id
_entity.type
_entity.pdbx_description
1 polymer ?
#
loop_
_entity_poly.entity_id
_entity_poly.type
_entity_poly.pdbx_seq_one_letter_code
_entity_poly.pdbx_strand_id
1 'polypeptide(L)'
;MKEGWSTKQLIRRLVLSEAFRQSGDPPEAALDVDPANRLLHHYGTRRLEAEAIRDSMLLISGRLDPALFGPAINPYRTAEDTQKRLFSGPLDGHGRRSIYLEMSIMEPPKFLVGFNLPDLKIPTGKRDVTNVPGQALILLNDPFVNAMAETWATSLQSDQAETVEERIHSMFLQAYGRVPTGDDLNRWSAAARSFSKNPGEIMTDTAAWTEIGHALFNTKEFLYYR
;
A
#
# COMPACT_ATOMS: atom_id res chain seq x y z
N MET A 1 28.70 -20.35 -21.75
CA MET A 1 27.93 -19.27 -21.10
C MET A 1 28.90 -18.20 -20.63
N LYS A 2 28.86 -17.00 -21.23
CA LYS A 2 29.95 -16.01 -21.17
C LYS A 2 30.14 -15.30 -19.81
N GLU A 3 29.23 -15.49 -18.84
CA GLU A 3 29.22 -14.76 -17.55
C GLU A 3 29.15 -15.67 -16.30
N GLY A 4 29.59 -16.94 -16.42
CA GLY A 4 29.80 -17.80 -15.24
C GLY A 4 28.57 -18.09 -14.38
N TRP A 5 27.35 -18.00 -14.93
CA TRP A 5 26.09 -18.27 -14.22
C TRP A 5 25.81 -17.34 -13.03
N SER A 6 26.27 -16.08 -13.07
CA SER A 6 25.98 -15.11 -12.02
C SER A 6 24.51 -14.65 -12.04
N THR A 7 23.72 -15.09 -11.06
CA THR A 7 22.32 -14.65 -10.89
C THR A 7 22.20 -13.13 -10.76
N LYS A 8 23.16 -12.48 -10.07
CA LYS A 8 23.16 -11.01 -9.90
C LYS A 8 23.39 -10.28 -11.22
N GLN A 9 24.28 -10.79 -12.09
CA GLN A 9 24.51 -10.19 -13.40
C GLN A 9 23.31 -10.37 -14.32
N LEU A 10 22.65 -11.54 -14.27
CA LEU A 10 21.40 -11.77 -14.99
C LEU A 10 20.30 -10.80 -14.55
N ILE A 11 20.06 -10.68 -13.24
CA ILE A 11 19.08 -9.74 -12.69
C ILE A 11 19.41 -8.32 -13.14
N ARG A 12 20.68 -7.89 -13.04
CA ARG A 12 21.13 -6.58 -13.49
C ARG A 12 20.83 -6.36 -14.98
N ARG A 13 21.13 -7.33 -15.85
CA ARG A 13 20.84 -7.24 -17.29
C ARG A 13 19.34 -7.11 -17.56
N LEU A 14 18.50 -7.84 -16.82
CA LEU A 14 17.04 -7.75 -16.95
C LEU A 14 16.53 -6.36 -16.55
N VAL A 15 16.90 -5.86 -15.37
CA VAL A 15 16.42 -4.56 -14.87
C VAL A 15 17.00 -3.37 -15.64
N LEU A 16 18.15 -3.54 -16.31
CA LEU A 16 18.75 -2.52 -17.18
C LEU A 16 18.34 -2.66 -18.65
N SER A 17 17.51 -3.66 -19.00
CA SER A 17 17.00 -3.81 -20.37
C SER A 17 16.14 -2.59 -20.76
N GLU A 18 16.04 -2.31 -22.06
CA GLU A 18 15.16 -1.26 -22.56
C GLU A 18 13.70 -1.57 -22.24
N ALA A 19 13.26 -2.82 -22.42
CA ALA A 19 11.92 -3.27 -22.11
C ALA A 19 11.54 -3.07 -20.63
N PHE A 20 12.45 -3.34 -19.68
CA PHE A 20 12.17 -3.12 -18.25
C PHE A 20 12.11 -1.63 -17.88
N ARG A 21 12.82 -0.76 -18.62
CA ARG A 21 12.91 0.67 -18.35
C ARG A 21 11.92 1.52 -19.15
N GLN A 22 11.01 0.91 -19.91
CA GLN A 22 9.95 1.65 -20.60
C GLN A 22 9.06 2.40 -19.60
N SER A 23 8.55 3.56 -20.00
CA SER A 23 7.57 4.30 -19.21
C SER A 23 6.24 3.53 -19.15
N GLY A 24 5.46 3.78 -18.10
CA GLY A 24 4.08 3.31 -18.00
C GLY A 24 3.05 4.22 -18.69
N ASP A 25 3.51 5.28 -19.36
CA ASP A 25 2.69 6.30 -20.02
C ASP A 25 2.85 6.19 -21.54
N PRO A 26 2.10 5.29 -22.20
CA PRO A 26 2.15 5.12 -23.64
C PRO A 26 1.49 6.30 -24.39
N PRO A 27 1.94 6.63 -25.60
CA PRO A 27 1.24 7.56 -26.49
C PRO A 27 -0.17 7.06 -26.85
N GLU A 28 -1.14 7.96 -27.03
CA GLU A 28 -2.52 7.58 -27.40
C GLU A 28 -2.58 6.74 -28.68
N ALA A 29 -1.80 7.10 -29.70
CA ALA A 29 -1.72 6.34 -30.95
C ALA A 29 -1.26 4.88 -30.74
N ALA A 30 -0.48 4.62 -29.69
CA ALA A 30 -0.03 3.27 -29.37
C ALA A 30 -1.15 2.45 -28.69
N LEU A 31 -1.95 3.09 -27.84
CA LEU A 31 -3.14 2.50 -27.22
C LEU A 31 -4.23 2.17 -28.25
N ASP A 32 -4.33 2.92 -29.34
CA ASP A 32 -5.27 2.60 -30.43
C ASP A 32 -4.88 1.34 -31.21
N VAL A 33 -3.58 1.08 -31.34
CA VAL A 33 -3.04 -0.05 -32.12
C VAL A 33 -2.90 -1.32 -31.29
N ASP A 34 -2.37 -1.22 -30.06
CA ASP A 34 -2.18 -2.36 -29.15
C ASP A 34 -2.64 -2.00 -27.71
N PRO A 35 -3.95 -1.84 -27.48
CA PRO A 35 -4.50 -1.49 -26.17
C PRO A 35 -4.21 -2.57 -25.10
N ALA A 36 -3.97 -3.80 -25.52
CA ALA A 36 -3.68 -4.92 -24.64
C ALA A 36 -2.18 -5.05 -24.30
N ASN A 37 -1.33 -4.15 -24.83
CA ASN A 37 0.12 -4.16 -24.64
C ASN A 37 0.76 -5.52 -24.91
N ARG A 38 0.30 -6.23 -25.95
CA ARG A 38 0.82 -7.54 -26.35
C ARG A 38 2.26 -7.46 -26.85
N LEU A 39 2.63 -6.32 -27.44
CA LEU A 39 3.97 -6.05 -27.96
C LEU A 39 4.94 -5.54 -26.89
N LEU A 40 4.49 -5.37 -25.64
CA LEU A 40 5.32 -4.89 -24.52
C LEU A 40 6.02 -3.57 -24.85
N HIS A 41 5.24 -2.61 -25.33
CA HIS A 41 5.67 -1.30 -25.78
C HIS A 41 5.59 -0.21 -24.70
N HIS A 42 5.03 -0.54 -23.54
CA HIS A 42 5.10 0.27 -22.33
C HIS A 42 5.09 -0.62 -21.08
N TYR A 43 5.47 -0.06 -19.93
CA TYR A 43 5.34 -0.77 -18.66
C TYR A 43 3.85 -0.86 -18.25
N GLY A 44 3.38 -2.07 -18.02
CA GLY A 44 1.99 -2.30 -17.62
C GLY A 44 1.74 -1.93 -16.17
N THR A 45 0.63 -1.26 -15.87
CA THR A 45 0.22 -1.00 -14.49
C THR A 45 -0.03 -2.33 -13.76
N ARG A 46 0.57 -2.51 -12.59
CA ARG A 46 0.44 -3.71 -11.77
C ARG A 46 -0.22 -3.38 -10.45
N ARG A 47 -1.00 -4.33 -9.91
CA ARG A 47 -1.58 -4.22 -8.56
C ARG A 47 -0.56 -4.72 -7.54
N LEU A 48 -0.52 -4.06 -6.39
CA LEU A 48 0.23 -4.53 -5.22
C LEU A 48 -0.40 -5.82 -4.66
N GLU A 49 0.45 -6.69 -4.13
CA GLU A 49 0.02 -7.88 -3.39
C GLU A 49 -0.44 -7.49 -1.97
N ALA A 50 -1.21 -8.36 -1.33
CA ALA A 50 -1.79 -8.12 0.00
C ALA A 50 -0.75 -7.66 1.04
N GLU A 51 0.39 -8.34 1.06
CA GLU A 51 1.51 -8.10 1.95
C GLU A 51 2.13 -6.71 1.68
N ALA A 52 2.27 -6.34 0.40
CA ALA A 52 2.80 -5.04 0.00
C ALA A 52 1.83 -3.90 0.33
N ILE A 53 0.52 -4.10 0.19
CA ILE A 53 -0.49 -3.11 0.57
C ILE A 53 -0.40 -2.84 2.08
N ARG A 54 -0.42 -3.91 2.89
CA ARG A 54 -0.31 -3.80 4.36
C ARG A 54 1.01 -3.14 4.77
N ASP A 55 2.14 -3.60 4.21
CA ASP A 55 3.47 -3.08 4.56
C ASP A 55 3.64 -1.61 4.12
N SER A 56 2.98 -1.18 3.03
CA SER A 56 2.97 0.23 2.60
C SER A 56 2.26 1.11 3.62
N MET A 57 1.11 0.68 4.15
CA MET A 57 0.41 1.42 5.21
C MET A 57 1.24 1.52 6.50
N LEU A 58 1.95 0.44 6.88
CA LEU A 58 2.89 0.48 8.00
C LEU A 58 4.05 1.44 7.75
N LEU A 59 4.60 1.44 6.53
CA LEU A 59 5.72 2.32 6.17
C LEU A 59 5.32 3.78 6.26
N ILE A 60 4.20 4.14 5.63
CA ILE A 60 3.73 5.52 5.52
C ILE A 60 3.30 6.08 6.88
N SER A 61 2.63 5.27 7.70
CA SER A 61 2.27 5.65 9.07
C SER A 61 3.47 5.73 10.03
N GLY A 62 4.68 5.35 9.59
CA GLY A 62 5.88 5.32 10.43
C GLY A 62 5.91 4.16 11.43
N ARG A 63 5.04 3.16 11.27
CA ARG A 63 4.96 1.98 12.14
C ARG A 63 5.86 0.84 11.71
N LEU A 64 6.35 0.82 10.47
CA LEU A 64 7.11 -0.31 9.95
C LEU A 64 8.42 -0.53 10.74
N ASP A 65 8.56 -1.72 11.32
CA ASP A 65 9.82 -2.22 11.88
C ASP A 65 10.60 -2.97 10.79
N PRO A 66 11.79 -2.47 10.37
CA PRO A 66 12.59 -3.11 9.34
C PRO A 66 13.43 -4.29 9.83
N ALA A 67 13.42 -4.61 11.13
CA ALA A 67 14.30 -5.65 11.67
C ALA A 67 14.05 -7.01 11.00
N LEU A 68 15.14 -7.72 10.69
CA LEU A 68 15.07 -9.02 10.04
C LEU A 68 15.10 -10.15 11.08
N PHE A 69 14.53 -11.28 10.69
CA PHE A 69 14.44 -12.51 11.50
C PHE A 69 13.56 -12.33 12.76
N GLY A 70 13.57 -13.32 13.65
CA GLY A 70 12.73 -13.34 14.85
C GLY A 70 11.54 -14.27 14.75
N PRO A 71 10.78 -14.42 15.86
CA PRO A 71 9.61 -15.29 15.90
C PRO A 71 8.47 -14.73 15.05
N ALA A 72 7.53 -15.61 14.67
CA ALA A 72 6.30 -15.21 14.03
C ALA A 72 5.42 -14.40 15.00
N ILE A 73 4.64 -13.47 14.45
CA ILE A 73 3.68 -12.65 15.19
C ILE A 73 2.28 -13.17 14.89
N ASN A 74 1.49 -13.43 15.93
CA ASN A 74 0.08 -13.74 15.76
C ASN A 74 -0.63 -12.59 15.04
N PRO A 75 -1.42 -12.83 13.99
CA PRO A 75 -2.25 -11.77 13.41
C PRO A 75 -3.35 -11.35 14.39
N TYR A 76 -3.87 -10.14 14.21
CA TYR A 76 -5.03 -9.68 14.97
C TYR A 76 -6.26 -10.53 14.69
N ARG A 77 -6.90 -10.97 15.77
CA ARG A 77 -8.15 -11.73 15.77
C ARG A 77 -9.12 -11.11 16.77
N THR A 78 -10.39 -11.05 16.38
CA THR A 78 -11.46 -10.55 17.26
C THR A 78 -11.79 -11.52 18.40
N ALA A 79 -11.53 -12.81 18.20
CA ALA A 79 -11.72 -13.86 19.20
C ALA A 79 -10.59 -14.88 19.08
N GLU A 80 -10.13 -15.38 20.22
CA GLU A 80 -9.14 -16.44 20.29
C GLU A 80 -9.80 -17.83 20.33
N ASP A 81 -9.11 -18.82 19.78
CA ASP A 81 -9.50 -20.23 19.85
C ASP A 81 -8.30 -21.06 20.30
N THR A 82 -8.24 -21.37 21.60
CA THR A 82 -7.12 -22.12 22.20
C THR A 82 -7.05 -23.57 21.72
N GLN A 83 -8.18 -24.18 21.34
CA GLN A 83 -8.22 -25.54 20.81
C GLN A 83 -7.56 -25.62 19.43
N LYS A 84 -7.73 -24.57 18.62
CA LYS A 84 -7.10 -24.43 17.29
C LYS A 84 -5.78 -23.67 17.32
N ARG A 85 -5.30 -23.27 18.50
CA ARG A 85 -4.09 -22.44 18.69
C ARG A 85 -4.14 -21.12 17.91
N LEU A 86 -5.34 -20.54 17.80
CA LEU A 86 -5.56 -19.24 17.16
C LEU A 86 -5.52 -18.16 18.24
N PHE A 87 -4.31 -17.68 18.53
CA PHE A 87 -4.10 -16.57 19.47
C PHE A 87 -4.21 -15.23 18.76
N SER A 88 -4.60 -14.16 19.45
CA SER A 88 -4.68 -12.83 18.87
C SER A 88 -3.37 -12.09 19.11
N GLY A 89 -2.86 -11.43 18.08
CA GLY A 89 -1.79 -10.46 18.24
C GLY A 89 -2.26 -9.02 18.07
N PRO A 90 -1.33 -8.05 18.09
CA PRO A 90 -1.65 -6.65 17.90
C PRO A 90 -2.22 -6.39 16.51
N LEU A 91 -3.05 -5.35 16.41
CA LEU A 91 -3.69 -4.92 15.16
C LEU A 91 -2.68 -4.70 14.01
N ASP A 92 -1.56 -4.08 14.33
CA ASP A 92 -0.48 -3.76 13.38
C ASP A 92 0.65 -4.81 13.38
N GLY A 93 0.50 -5.92 14.11
CA GLY A 93 1.54 -6.94 14.27
C GLY A 93 2.86 -6.39 14.83
N HIS A 94 2.81 -5.39 15.71
CA HIS A 94 3.97 -4.64 16.23
C HIS A 94 4.77 -3.92 15.13
N GLY A 95 4.12 -3.56 14.02
CA GLY A 95 4.80 -2.91 12.90
C GLY A 95 5.65 -3.86 12.05
N ARG A 96 5.66 -5.15 12.36
CA ARG A 96 6.43 -6.15 11.62
C ARG A 96 5.88 -6.30 10.21
N ARG A 97 6.79 -6.51 9.26
CA ARG A 97 6.46 -6.86 7.86
C ARG A 97 5.52 -8.06 7.82
N SER A 98 4.61 -8.07 6.85
CA SER A 98 3.56 -9.08 6.70
C SER A 98 4.10 -10.51 6.59
N ILE A 99 5.34 -10.67 6.10
CA ILE A 99 6.04 -11.96 6.03
C ILE A 99 6.30 -12.60 7.40
N TYR A 100 6.23 -11.84 8.49
CA TYR A 100 6.41 -12.32 9.87
C TYR A 100 5.07 -12.66 10.54
N LEU A 101 3.94 -12.44 9.89
CA LEU A 101 2.65 -12.84 10.43
C LEU A 101 2.50 -14.36 10.35
N GLU A 102 2.02 -14.95 11.44
CA GLU A 102 1.73 -16.37 11.50
C GLU A 102 0.57 -16.73 10.57
N MET A 103 0.84 -17.67 9.67
CA MET A 103 -0.12 -18.17 8.69
C MET A 103 -0.74 -19.47 9.22
N SER A 104 -2.03 -19.42 9.55
CA SER A 104 -2.80 -20.61 9.90
C SER A 104 -3.72 -21.03 8.77
N ILE A 105 -3.69 -22.31 8.40
CA ILE A 105 -4.58 -22.91 7.38
C ILE A 105 -6.06 -22.79 7.80
N MET A 106 -6.33 -22.76 9.11
CA MET A 106 -7.69 -22.69 9.65
C MET A 106 -8.25 -21.27 9.56
N GLU A 107 -7.44 -20.27 9.92
CA GLU A 107 -7.82 -18.85 9.88
C GLU A 107 -6.58 -17.98 9.58
N PRO A 108 -6.30 -17.73 8.29
CA PRO A 108 -5.24 -16.82 7.88
C PRO A 108 -5.60 -15.36 8.20
N PRO A 109 -4.64 -14.42 8.15
CA PRO A 109 -4.88 -13.01 8.42
C PRO A 109 -5.97 -12.42 7.51
N LYS A 110 -7.09 -11.98 8.07
CA LYS A 110 -8.29 -11.55 7.31
C LYS A 110 -8.01 -10.41 6.33
N PHE A 111 -7.23 -9.42 6.75
CA PHE A 111 -6.83 -8.32 5.86
C PHE A 111 -6.13 -8.84 4.61
N LEU A 112 -5.18 -9.77 4.76
CA LEU A 112 -4.43 -10.31 3.62
C LEU A 112 -5.31 -11.13 2.69
N VAL A 113 -6.21 -11.95 3.24
CA VAL A 113 -7.22 -12.71 2.47
C VAL A 113 -8.06 -11.77 1.62
N GLY A 114 -8.49 -10.64 2.19
CA GLY A 114 -9.25 -9.61 1.48
C GLY A 114 -8.57 -9.14 0.19
N PHE A 115 -7.24 -9.08 0.17
CA PHE A 115 -6.43 -8.67 -0.98
C PHE A 115 -5.80 -9.85 -1.73
N ASN A 116 -6.53 -10.96 -1.82
CA ASN A 116 -6.14 -12.15 -2.58
C ASN A 116 -4.85 -12.82 -2.06
N LEU A 117 -4.72 -12.99 -0.75
CA LEU A 117 -3.81 -14.00 -0.19
C LEU A 117 -4.20 -15.38 -0.74
N PRO A 118 -3.26 -16.17 -1.29
CA PRO A 118 -3.53 -17.52 -1.75
C PRO A 118 -4.13 -18.39 -0.67
N ASP A 119 -5.04 -19.28 -1.06
CA ASP A 119 -5.56 -20.28 -0.14
C ASP A 119 -4.41 -21.21 0.31
N LEU A 120 -4.21 -21.27 1.62
CA LEU A 120 -3.15 -22.07 2.23
C LEU A 120 -3.42 -23.59 2.15
N LYS A 121 -4.63 -24.01 1.79
CA LYS A 121 -5.03 -25.42 1.67
C LYS A 121 -4.64 -26.04 0.32
N ILE A 122 -4.46 -25.22 -0.71
CA ILE A 122 -4.24 -25.69 -2.08
C ILE A 122 -3.04 -25.02 -2.73
N PRO A 123 -2.25 -25.75 -3.54
CA PRO A 123 -1.16 -25.15 -4.28
C PRO A 123 -1.71 -24.11 -5.28
N THR A 124 -1.21 -22.89 -5.20
CA THR A 124 -1.62 -21.79 -6.07
C THR A 124 -0.44 -21.40 -6.96
N GLY A 125 -0.55 -21.64 -8.28
CA GLY A 125 0.53 -21.37 -9.24
C GLY A 125 0.63 -19.89 -9.67
N LYS A 126 -0.45 -19.13 -9.53
CA LYS A 126 -0.52 -17.71 -9.86
C LYS A 126 -1.52 -17.04 -8.92
N ARG A 127 -1.17 -15.87 -8.39
CA ARG A 127 -2.10 -15.06 -7.57
C ARG A 127 -3.14 -14.38 -8.46
N ASP A 128 -4.39 -14.45 -8.04
CA ASP A 128 -5.47 -13.73 -8.71
C ASP A 128 -5.42 -12.25 -8.38
N VAL A 129 -5.71 -11.43 -9.39
CA VAL A 129 -5.80 -9.98 -9.26
C VAL A 129 -7.25 -9.60 -9.50
N THR A 130 -7.93 -9.24 -8.43
CA THR A 130 -9.34 -8.83 -8.44
C THR A 130 -9.49 -7.38 -7.99
N ASN A 131 -10.59 -6.75 -8.40
CA ASN A 131 -10.97 -5.40 -7.96
C ASN A 131 -12.44 -5.41 -7.53
N VAL A 132 -12.75 -6.25 -6.55
CA VAL A 132 -14.11 -6.45 -6.06
C VAL A 132 -14.51 -5.35 -5.07
N PRO A 133 -15.79 -4.95 -4.99
CA PRO A 133 -16.25 -3.94 -4.04
C PRO A 133 -15.89 -4.25 -2.58
N GLY A 134 -15.82 -5.54 -2.21
CA GLY A 134 -15.39 -5.97 -0.87
C GLY A 134 -14.00 -5.46 -0.47
N GLN A 135 -13.06 -5.33 -1.41
CA GLN A 135 -11.73 -4.80 -1.12
C GLN A 135 -11.76 -3.30 -0.81
N ALA A 136 -12.60 -2.53 -1.52
CA ALA A 136 -12.81 -1.12 -1.20
C ALA A 136 -13.48 -0.97 0.18
N LEU A 137 -14.43 -1.84 0.51
CA LEU A 137 -15.06 -1.84 1.83
C LEU A 137 -14.08 -2.20 2.96
N ILE A 138 -13.10 -3.08 2.71
CA ILE A 138 -12.01 -3.35 3.67
C ILE A 138 -11.18 -2.09 3.89
N LEU A 139 -10.75 -1.40 2.82
CA LEU A 139 -9.99 -0.15 2.98
C LEU A 139 -10.77 0.93 3.73
N LEU A 140 -12.09 0.96 3.57
CA LEU A 140 -12.95 1.97 4.20
C LEU A 140 -13.26 1.67 5.68
N ASN A 141 -13.27 0.40 6.09
CA ASN A 141 -13.85 0.01 7.39
C ASN A 141 -12.90 -0.82 8.28
N ASP A 142 -11.82 -1.37 7.75
CA ASP A 142 -10.95 -2.23 8.53
C ASP A 142 -10.25 -1.41 9.64
N PRO A 143 -10.31 -1.87 10.91
CA PRO A 143 -9.68 -1.17 12.03
C PRO A 143 -8.20 -0.88 11.82
N PHE A 144 -7.48 -1.78 11.11
CA PHE A 144 -6.08 -1.58 10.79
C PHE A 144 -5.86 -0.33 9.94
N VAL A 145 -6.69 -0.13 8.90
CA VAL A 145 -6.53 1.02 7.99
C VAL A 145 -6.83 2.32 8.72
N ASN A 146 -7.89 2.33 9.53
CA ASN A 146 -8.24 3.49 10.37
C ASN A 146 -7.12 3.83 11.35
N ALA A 147 -6.56 2.83 12.05
CA ALA A 147 -5.46 3.04 12.98
C ALA A 147 -4.18 3.54 12.28
N MET A 148 -3.89 3.07 11.06
CA MET A 148 -2.73 3.53 10.29
C MET A 148 -2.91 4.97 9.82
N ALA A 149 -4.12 5.35 9.40
CA ALA A 149 -4.44 6.72 9.02
C ALA A 149 -4.32 7.69 10.21
N GLU A 150 -4.81 7.30 11.39
CA GLU A 150 -4.69 8.09 12.62
C GLU A 150 -3.23 8.24 13.08
N THR A 151 -2.46 7.15 13.00
CA THR A 151 -1.04 7.18 13.35
C THR A 151 -0.27 8.09 12.38
N TRP A 152 -0.58 8.01 11.09
CA TRP A 152 0.03 8.88 10.09
C TRP A 152 -0.32 10.35 10.34
N ALA A 153 -1.59 10.67 10.59
CA ALA A 153 -2.02 12.02 10.92
C ALA A 153 -1.32 12.57 12.17
N THR A 154 -1.10 11.72 13.18
CA THR A 154 -0.36 12.09 14.39
C THR A 154 1.10 12.38 14.09
N SER A 155 1.76 11.59 13.23
CA SER A 155 3.16 11.84 12.86
C SER A 155 3.32 13.15 12.07
N LEU A 156 2.31 13.55 11.30
CA LEU A 156 2.30 14.82 10.57
C LEU A 156 2.30 16.06 11.48
N GLN A 157 1.95 15.94 12.77
CA GLN A 157 2.09 17.06 13.71
C GLN A 157 3.56 17.43 13.94
N SER A 158 4.48 16.47 13.80
CA SER A 158 5.91 16.68 13.92
C SER A 158 6.60 16.98 12.59
N ASP A 159 5.83 17.03 11.49
CA ASP A 159 6.33 17.37 10.16
C ASP A 159 6.65 18.87 10.07
N GLN A 160 7.62 19.23 9.22
CA GLN A 160 8.11 20.60 9.03
C GLN A 160 7.29 21.40 8.02
N ALA A 161 6.23 20.81 7.44
CA ALA A 161 5.36 21.49 6.50
C ALA A 161 4.67 22.70 7.17
N GLU A 162 4.85 23.89 6.60
CA GLU A 162 4.26 25.13 7.10
C GLU A 162 2.87 25.38 6.50
N THR A 163 2.62 24.80 5.32
CA THR A 163 1.35 24.96 4.59
C THR A 163 0.64 23.62 4.33
N VAL A 164 -0.67 23.71 4.08
CA VAL A 164 -1.52 22.56 3.71
C VAL A 164 -1.01 21.92 2.42
N GLU A 165 -0.65 22.77 1.45
CA GLU A 165 -0.11 22.36 0.16
C GLU A 165 1.20 21.59 0.29
N GLU A 166 2.15 22.08 1.11
CA GLU A 166 3.41 21.38 1.38
C GLU A 166 3.19 20.02 2.05
N ARG A 167 2.27 19.95 3.02
CA ARG A 167 1.94 18.69 3.69
C ARG A 167 1.33 17.69 2.72
N ILE A 168 0.39 18.11 1.89
CA ILE A 168 -0.21 17.26 0.85
C ILE A 168 0.86 16.80 -0.14
N HIS A 169 1.77 17.69 -0.55
CA HIS A 169 2.88 17.32 -1.42
C HIS A 169 3.75 16.23 -0.79
N SER A 170 4.11 16.36 0.50
CA SER A 170 4.82 15.32 1.26
C SER A 170 4.03 14.01 1.33
N MET A 171 2.74 14.07 1.61
CA MET A 171 1.87 12.89 1.70
C MET A 171 1.77 12.16 0.35
N PHE A 172 1.70 12.87 -0.77
CA PHE A 172 1.69 12.29 -2.11
C PHE A 172 2.99 11.54 -2.44
N LEU A 173 4.13 12.13 -2.08
CA LEU A 173 5.42 11.47 -2.26
C LEU A 173 5.54 10.21 -1.39
N GLN A 174 5.07 10.25 -0.15
CA GLN A 174 5.08 9.10 0.74
C GLN A 174 4.13 7.99 0.28
N ALA A 175 2.91 8.34 -0.14
CA ALA A 175 1.88 7.37 -0.49
C ALA A 175 1.98 6.82 -1.91
N TYR A 176 2.33 7.65 -2.89
CA TYR A 176 2.30 7.29 -4.31
C TYR A 176 3.66 7.36 -5.00
N GLY A 177 4.70 7.88 -4.34
CA GLY A 177 6.03 7.98 -4.93
C GLY A 177 6.13 8.99 -6.09
N ARG A 178 5.16 9.91 -6.21
CA ARG A 178 5.15 10.97 -7.23
C ARG A 178 4.73 12.32 -6.64
N VAL A 179 5.02 13.38 -7.38
CA VAL A 179 4.53 14.72 -7.06
C VAL A 179 3.04 14.87 -7.44
N PRO A 180 2.25 15.62 -6.66
CA PRO A 180 0.88 15.97 -7.04
C PRO A 180 0.88 16.90 -8.26
N THR A 181 -0.11 16.74 -9.14
CA THR A 181 -0.38 17.74 -10.19
C THR A 181 -1.00 19.00 -9.56
N GLY A 182 -1.09 20.11 -10.32
CA GLY A 182 -1.77 21.32 -9.84
C GLY A 182 -3.23 21.06 -9.45
N ASP A 183 -3.92 20.23 -10.22
CA ASP A 183 -5.31 19.84 -9.95
C ASP A 183 -5.42 18.93 -8.72
N ASP A 184 -4.48 17.99 -8.54
CA ASP A 184 -4.39 17.18 -7.32
C ASP A 184 -4.25 18.09 -6.10
N LEU A 185 -3.27 19.00 -6.13
CA LEU A 185 -2.98 19.88 -5.01
C LEU A 185 -4.21 20.73 -4.64
N ASN A 186 -4.86 21.33 -5.64
CA ASN A 186 -6.07 22.12 -5.43
C ASN A 186 -7.21 21.28 -4.81
N ARG A 187 -7.45 20.08 -5.36
CA ARG A 187 -8.53 19.19 -4.90
C ARG A 187 -8.30 18.70 -3.48
N TRP A 188 -7.10 18.24 -3.18
CA TRP A 188 -6.78 17.67 -1.88
C TRP A 188 -6.64 18.74 -0.80
N SER A 189 -6.12 19.93 -1.13
CA SER A 189 -6.10 21.07 -0.20
C SER A 189 -7.52 21.53 0.14
N ALA A 190 -8.41 21.56 -0.86
CA ALA A 190 -9.83 21.87 -0.63
C ALA A 190 -10.50 20.80 0.25
N ALA A 191 -10.23 19.52 0.01
CA ALA A 191 -10.75 18.42 0.83
C ALA A 191 -10.26 18.52 2.29
N ALA A 192 -8.96 18.76 2.51
CA ALA A 192 -8.39 18.91 3.85
C ALA A 192 -9.06 20.05 4.62
N ARG A 193 -9.26 21.20 3.97
CA ARG A 193 -9.99 22.34 4.53
C ARG A 193 -11.45 22.03 4.84
N SER A 194 -12.10 21.19 4.04
CA SER A 194 -13.50 20.79 4.26
C SER A 194 -13.69 19.82 5.42
N PHE A 195 -12.68 18.99 5.73
CA PHE A 195 -12.72 18.08 6.87
C PHE A 195 -12.40 18.77 8.19
N SER A 196 -11.63 19.86 8.16
CA SER A 196 -11.31 20.62 9.36
C SER A 196 -12.49 21.42 9.88
N LYS A 197 -12.77 21.31 11.18
CA LYS A 197 -13.78 22.13 11.85
C LYS A 197 -13.33 23.58 12.05
N ASN A 198 -12.01 23.79 12.14
CA ASN A 198 -11.37 25.08 12.33
C ASN A 198 -10.27 25.29 11.26
N PRO A 199 -10.61 25.82 10.07
CA PRO A 199 -9.65 25.95 8.97
C PRO A 199 -8.39 26.76 9.28
N GLY A 200 -8.44 27.66 10.27
CA GLY A 200 -7.29 28.46 10.72
C GLY A 200 -6.23 27.67 11.50
N GLU A 201 -6.57 26.49 12.04
CA GLU A 201 -5.70 25.62 12.83
C GLU A 201 -5.54 24.24 12.20
N ILE A 202 -5.80 24.13 10.88
CA ILE A 202 -5.80 22.87 10.15
C ILE A 202 -4.50 22.08 10.32
N MET A 203 -3.34 22.74 10.42
CA MET A 203 -2.05 22.07 10.55
C MET A 203 -1.92 21.26 11.86
N THR A 204 -2.71 21.59 12.88
CA THR A 204 -2.79 20.84 14.15
C THR A 204 -4.03 19.93 14.24
N ASP A 205 -4.95 20.01 13.28
CA ASP A 205 -6.19 19.25 13.25
C ASP A 205 -5.95 17.80 12.81
N THR A 206 -5.62 16.94 13.77
CA THR A 206 -5.32 15.52 13.53
C THR A 206 -6.50 14.80 12.89
N ALA A 207 -7.74 15.15 13.26
CA ALA A 207 -8.92 14.48 12.71
C ALA A 207 -9.05 14.75 11.20
N ALA A 208 -8.84 15.99 10.76
CA ALA A 208 -8.85 16.33 9.35
C ALA A 208 -7.76 15.58 8.56
N TRP A 209 -6.55 15.47 9.13
CA TRP A 209 -5.45 14.74 8.49
C TRP A 209 -5.66 13.22 8.51
N THR A 210 -6.35 12.67 9.50
CA THR A 210 -6.77 11.26 9.53
C THR A 210 -7.71 10.97 8.36
N GLU A 211 -8.70 11.83 8.11
CA GLU A 211 -9.61 11.67 6.97
C GLU A 211 -8.87 11.76 5.63
N ILE A 212 -7.89 12.66 5.50
CA ILE A 212 -7.05 12.74 4.29
C ILE A 212 -6.20 11.49 4.12
N GLY A 213 -5.50 11.03 5.16
CA GLY A 213 -4.70 9.81 5.12
C GLY A 213 -5.53 8.58 4.75
N HIS A 214 -6.72 8.46 5.36
CA HIS A 214 -7.67 7.40 5.07
C HIS A 214 -8.18 7.47 3.62
N ALA A 215 -8.51 8.66 3.12
CA ALA A 215 -8.92 8.85 1.73
C ALA A 215 -7.80 8.49 0.74
N LEU A 216 -6.54 8.84 1.04
CA LEU A 216 -5.40 8.48 0.20
C LEU A 216 -5.21 6.96 0.09
N PHE A 217 -5.35 6.22 1.21
CA PHE A 217 -5.32 4.75 1.22
C PHE A 217 -6.45 4.12 0.41
N ASN A 218 -7.60 4.77 0.32
CA ASN A 218 -8.78 4.30 -0.42
C ASN A 218 -8.73 4.60 -1.94
N THR A 219 -7.73 5.35 -2.40
CA THR A 219 -7.57 5.58 -3.85
C THR A 219 -7.10 4.32 -4.57
N LYS A 220 -7.42 4.25 -5.88
CA LYS A 220 -6.82 3.21 -6.73
C LYS A 220 -5.32 3.37 -6.79
N GLU A 221 -4.81 4.60 -6.87
CA GLU A 221 -3.38 4.85 -7.00
C GLU A 221 -2.55 4.22 -5.86
N PHE A 222 -3.12 4.13 -4.66
CA PHE A 222 -2.47 3.42 -3.55
C PHE A 222 -2.24 1.92 -3.79
N LEU A 223 -3.10 1.28 -4.58
CA LEU A 223 -3.10 -0.16 -4.80
C LEU A 223 -2.35 -0.59 -6.06
N TYR A 224 -1.95 0.36 -6.91
CA TYR A 224 -1.36 0.08 -8.21
C TYR A 224 -0.05 0.86 -8.39
N TYR A 225 0.92 0.24 -9.07
CA TYR A 225 2.20 0.86 -9.40
C TYR A 225 2.50 0.70 -10.89
N ARG A 226 3.35 1.60 -11.39
CA ARG A 226 3.92 1.62 -12.74
C ARG A 226 5.43 1.70 -12.64
#